data_AF-A0A7Y3EAW8-F1
#
_entry.id   AF-A0A7Y3EAW8-F1
#
_cell.length_a   1.000
_cell.length_b   1.000
_cell.length_c   1.000
_cell.angle_alpha   90.00
_cell.angle_beta   90.00
_cell.angle_gamma   90.00
#
_symmetry.space_group_name_H-M   'P 1'
#
loop_
_entity.id
_entity.type
_entity.pdbx_description
1 polymer ?
#
loop_
_entity_poly.entity_id
_entity_poly.type
_entity_poly.pdbx_seq_one_letter_code
_entity_poly.pdbx_strand_id
1 'polypeptide(L)'
;MIAQSIRCQNDLELSEKLLEHHDVKRIKKKLEKMQERKPMGLRRRLLSSSVRLSSGMASDIHEIADECIELLGLKIPLELYVFASPQFNAMCFKPEDGRLFVMFASSLLESFSHEELRFVMGHELGHHIYGHHDIPIGYLLGGDAKPDPRLALELFAWSRYAEISADRAGAYCTKDLDSVARSLFKLASGLTGKTISFNLDDFLHQIDDMQVADAEPGISAPKEDWFSTHPFSPLRVKALKLFDESVHVRGDGMAKADLEIGVQSLMGLMEPSYIEGKTEAAKFMRRLLYASSIAIADASD
;
A
#
# COMPACT_ATOMS: atom_id res chain seq x y z
N MET A 1 -2.06 -0.19 -22.04
CA MET A 1 -2.08 0.73 -20.88
C MET A 1 -0.69 0.70 -20.26
N ILE A 2 -0.15 1.83 -19.80
CA ILE A 2 1.17 1.87 -19.12
C ILE A 2 0.89 1.87 -17.61
N ALA A 3 1.67 1.16 -16.78
CA ALA A 3 1.43 1.08 -15.33
C ALA A 3 1.25 2.47 -14.67
N GLN A 4 2.01 3.48 -15.10
CA GLN A 4 1.86 4.86 -14.58
C GLN A 4 0.47 5.47 -14.81
N SER A 5 -0.27 5.03 -15.84
CA SER A 5 -1.61 5.55 -16.12
C SER A 5 -2.68 5.08 -15.14
N ILE A 6 -2.43 4.03 -14.36
CA ILE A 6 -3.35 3.50 -13.34
C ILE A 6 -2.94 3.86 -11.91
N ARG A 7 -1.81 4.57 -11.73
CA ARG A 7 -1.38 5.06 -10.42
C ARG A 7 -2.45 6.01 -9.84
N CYS A 8 -2.75 5.88 -8.55
CA CYS A 8 -3.65 6.80 -7.85
C CYS A 8 -3.05 8.21 -7.84
N GLN A 9 -3.89 9.21 -8.11
CA GLN A 9 -3.43 10.59 -8.27
C GLN A 9 -2.88 11.15 -6.95
N ASN A 10 -3.56 10.86 -5.84
CA ASN A 10 -3.15 11.32 -4.51
C ASN A 10 -1.85 10.65 -4.04
N ASP A 11 -1.58 9.40 -4.44
CA ASP A 11 -0.27 8.78 -4.20
C ASP A 11 0.83 9.56 -4.93
N LEU A 12 0.67 9.82 -6.23
CA LEU A 12 1.64 10.57 -7.01
C LEU A 12 1.94 11.95 -6.40
N GLU A 13 0.89 12.74 -6.14
CA GLU A 13 1.02 14.11 -5.63
C GLU A 13 1.65 14.16 -4.23
N LEU A 14 1.22 13.28 -3.32
CA LEU A 14 1.82 13.20 -1.98
C LEU A 14 3.26 12.69 -2.05
N SER A 15 3.55 11.73 -2.92
CA SER A 15 4.90 11.20 -3.11
C SER A 15 5.87 12.28 -3.58
N GLU A 16 5.49 13.06 -4.60
CA GLU A 16 6.28 14.18 -5.11
C GLU A 16 6.54 15.23 -4.03
N LYS A 17 5.50 15.60 -3.27
CA LYS A 17 5.63 16.54 -2.15
C LYS A 17 6.53 16.01 -1.04
N LEU A 18 6.35 14.76 -0.62
CA LEU A 18 7.11 14.15 0.47
C LEU A 18 8.58 13.97 0.11
N LEU A 19 8.89 13.59 -1.13
CA LEU A 19 10.26 13.48 -1.62
C LEU A 19 11.00 14.82 -1.58
N GLU A 20 10.29 15.93 -1.69
CA GLU A 20 10.87 17.27 -1.58
C GLU A 20 11.09 17.73 -0.13
N HIS A 21 10.45 17.08 0.85
CA HIS A 21 10.53 17.43 2.26
C HIS A 21 11.95 17.26 2.83
N HIS A 22 12.41 18.26 3.60
CA HIS A 22 13.76 18.30 4.16
C HIS A 22 14.13 17.02 4.94
N ASP A 23 13.27 16.58 5.84
CA ASP A 23 13.54 15.40 6.67
C ASP A 23 13.57 14.10 5.88
N VAL A 24 12.73 13.97 4.86
CA VAL A 24 12.72 12.82 3.94
C VAL A 24 14.04 12.76 3.17
N LYS A 25 14.47 13.90 2.59
CA LYS A 25 15.78 14.02 1.92
C LYS A 25 16.95 13.69 2.85
N ARG A 26 16.91 14.20 4.09
CA ARG A 26 17.95 13.96 5.10
C ARG A 26 18.08 12.48 5.43
N ILE A 27 16.97 11.79 5.70
CA ILE A 27 16.96 10.36 6.02
C ILE A 27 17.39 9.53 4.81
N LYS A 28 16.87 9.84 3.61
CA LYS A 28 17.25 9.15 2.36
C LYS A 28 18.76 9.21 2.11
N LYS A 29 19.35 10.41 2.22
CA LYS A 29 20.81 10.61 2.11
C LYS A 29 21.60 9.86 3.18
N LYS A 30 21.07 9.74 4.40
CA LYS A 30 21.69 8.95 5.47
C LYS A 30 21.71 7.46 5.11
N LEU A 31 20.60 6.93 4.61
CA LEU A 31 20.47 5.53 4.21
C LEU A 31 21.35 5.19 3.00
N GLU A 32 21.42 6.08 2.00
CA GLU A 32 22.32 5.94 0.85
C GLU A 32 23.78 5.82 1.29
N LYS A 33 24.25 6.73 2.16
CA LYS A 33 25.60 6.66 2.74
C LYS A 33 25.85 5.39 3.56
N MET A 34 24.84 4.89 4.26
CA MET A 34 24.95 3.63 5.01
C MET A 34 25.11 2.44 4.06
N GLN A 35 24.34 2.42 2.96
CA GLN A 35 24.38 1.37 1.95
C GLN A 35 25.71 1.37 1.17
N GLU A 36 26.25 2.55 0.84
CA GLU A 36 27.58 2.69 0.22
C GLU A 36 28.70 2.14 1.12
N ARG A 37 28.63 2.41 2.43
CA ARG A 37 29.65 1.95 3.39
C ARG A 37 29.56 0.45 3.66
N LYS A 38 28.35 -0.09 3.70
CA LYS A 38 28.09 -1.50 3.99
C LYS A 38 26.91 -1.96 3.14
N PRO A 39 27.16 -2.67 2.02
CA PRO A 39 26.11 -3.27 1.22
C PRO A 39 25.20 -4.11 2.12
N MET A 40 23.89 -4.05 1.90
CA MET A 40 22.95 -4.75 2.76
C MET A 40 23.14 -6.26 2.68
N GLY A 41 23.69 -6.76 1.56
CA GLY A 41 23.89 -8.19 1.32
C GLY A 41 22.55 -8.91 1.34
N LEU A 42 21.52 -8.25 0.80
CA LEU A 42 20.14 -8.70 0.81
C LEU A 42 20.06 -10.09 0.21
N ARG A 43 20.59 -10.28 -1.00
CA ARG A 43 20.53 -11.59 -1.68
C ARG A 43 21.15 -12.72 -0.85
N ARG A 44 22.28 -12.47 -0.18
CA ARG A 44 22.91 -13.45 0.72
C ARG A 44 22.01 -13.77 1.91
N ARG A 45 21.40 -12.75 2.53
CA ARG A 45 20.49 -12.94 3.66
C ARG A 45 19.27 -13.78 3.23
N LEU A 46 18.64 -13.42 2.11
CA LEU A 46 17.50 -14.18 1.58
C LEU A 46 17.89 -15.65 1.36
N LEU A 47 18.99 -15.91 0.65
CA LEU A 47 19.49 -17.28 0.43
C LEU A 47 19.80 -18.05 1.72
N SER A 48 20.07 -17.37 2.84
CA SER A 48 20.37 -18.01 4.13
C SER A 48 19.14 -18.26 5.00
N SER A 49 18.06 -17.50 4.81
CA SER A 49 16.87 -17.53 5.67
C SER A 49 15.59 -17.95 4.96
N SER A 50 15.63 -18.13 3.64
CA SER A 50 14.50 -18.51 2.80
C SER A 50 14.95 -19.42 1.65
N VAL A 51 13.99 -19.99 0.92
CA VAL A 51 14.26 -20.86 -0.23
C VAL A 51 14.03 -20.07 -1.50
N ARG A 52 15.04 -20.00 -2.38
CA ARG A 52 14.88 -19.41 -3.71
C ARG A 52 14.03 -20.33 -4.59
N LEU A 53 12.93 -19.80 -5.11
CA LEU A 53 12.05 -20.49 -6.04
C LEU A 53 12.65 -20.41 -7.45
N SER A 54 13.35 -21.45 -7.87
CA SER A 54 13.79 -21.56 -9.27
C SER A 54 12.62 -21.89 -10.20
N SER A 55 12.74 -21.59 -11.49
CA SER A 55 11.72 -21.92 -12.49
C SER A 55 11.39 -23.42 -12.56
N GLY A 56 12.36 -24.29 -12.29
CA GLY A 56 12.13 -25.74 -12.21
C GLY A 56 11.42 -26.21 -10.93
N MET A 57 11.39 -25.39 -9.87
CA MET A 57 10.69 -25.72 -8.62
C MET A 57 9.26 -25.16 -8.59
N ALA A 58 9.03 -24.04 -9.26
CA ALA A 58 7.78 -23.27 -9.16
C ALA A 58 7.43 -22.65 -10.52
N SER A 59 7.25 -23.48 -11.55
CA SER A 59 6.93 -23.05 -12.92
C SER A 59 5.76 -22.06 -12.95
N ASP A 60 4.67 -22.42 -12.29
CA ASP A 60 3.40 -21.68 -12.33
C ASP A 60 3.55 -20.30 -11.67
N ILE A 61 4.39 -20.18 -10.64
CA ILE A 61 4.67 -18.89 -9.98
C ILE A 61 5.55 -18.00 -10.87
N HIS A 62 6.49 -18.59 -11.62
CA HIS A 62 7.30 -17.85 -12.60
C HIS A 62 6.43 -17.39 -13.78
N GLU A 63 5.50 -18.21 -14.27
CA GLU A 63 4.54 -17.80 -15.31
C GLU A 63 3.69 -16.60 -14.86
N ILE A 64 3.15 -16.65 -13.63
CA ILE A 64 2.44 -15.51 -13.03
C ILE A 64 3.34 -14.26 -12.96
N ALA A 65 4.60 -14.43 -12.56
CA ALA A 65 5.55 -13.34 -12.47
C ALA A 65 5.84 -12.71 -13.84
N ASP A 66 6.08 -13.53 -14.86
CA ASP A 66 6.41 -13.11 -16.22
C ASP A 66 5.24 -12.35 -16.86
N GLU A 67 4.00 -12.82 -16.67
CA GLU A 67 2.79 -12.10 -17.11
C GLU A 67 2.67 -10.73 -16.44
N CYS A 68 2.88 -10.65 -15.12
CA CYS A 68 2.84 -9.37 -14.40
C CYS A 68 3.96 -8.43 -14.88
N ILE A 69 5.16 -8.95 -15.10
CA ILE A 69 6.33 -8.21 -15.60
C ILE A 69 6.02 -7.62 -16.97
N GLU A 70 5.45 -8.41 -17.88
CA GLU A 70 5.08 -7.97 -19.22
C GLU A 70 4.01 -6.87 -19.16
N LEU A 71 2.92 -7.11 -18.42
CA LEU A 71 1.80 -6.17 -18.31
C LEU A 71 2.21 -4.84 -17.70
N LEU A 72 3.04 -4.87 -16.65
CA LEU A 72 3.47 -3.68 -15.95
C LEU A 72 4.72 -3.03 -16.56
N GLY A 73 5.36 -3.68 -17.54
CA GLY A 73 6.52 -3.17 -18.27
C GLY A 73 7.81 -3.14 -17.44
N LEU A 74 7.99 -4.11 -16.55
CA LEU A 74 9.19 -4.21 -15.71
C LEU A 74 10.41 -4.66 -16.53
N LYS A 75 11.56 -4.02 -16.31
CA LYS A 75 12.80 -4.27 -17.10
C LYS A 75 13.96 -4.84 -16.30
N ILE A 76 13.78 -5.04 -15.00
CA ILE A 76 14.81 -5.54 -14.10
C ILE A 76 14.58 -7.03 -13.84
N PRO A 77 15.63 -7.87 -13.78
CA PRO A 77 15.48 -9.27 -13.40
C PRO A 77 14.86 -9.43 -12.01
N LEU A 78 13.96 -10.40 -11.88
CA LEU A 78 13.26 -10.73 -10.64
C LEU A 78 13.74 -12.08 -10.08
N GLU A 79 14.07 -12.13 -8.78
CA GLU A 79 14.28 -13.38 -8.06
C GLU A 79 13.15 -13.60 -7.04
N LEU A 80 12.57 -14.80 -7.05
CA LEU A 80 11.47 -15.20 -6.18
C LEU A 80 11.97 -16.08 -5.02
N TYR A 81 11.43 -15.88 -3.83
CA TYR A 81 11.71 -16.73 -2.67
C TYR A 81 10.45 -17.07 -1.89
N VAL A 82 10.53 -18.14 -1.11
CA VAL A 82 9.54 -18.51 -0.10
C VAL A 82 10.18 -18.61 1.27
N PHE A 83 9.52 -18.06 2.29
CA PHE A 83 9.92 -18.22 3.69
C PHE A 83 8.82 -18.91 4.51
N ALA A 84 9.22 -19.67 5.52
CA ALA A 84 8.29 -20.37 6.38
C ALA A 84 7.56 -19.36 7.28
N SER A 85 6.24 -19.27 7.11
CA SER A 85 5.38 -18.42 7.95
C SER A 85 3.95 -18.99 7.94
N PRO A 86 3.29 -19.05 9.10
CA PRO A 86 1.86 -19.38 9.17
C PRO A 86 0.99 -18.17 8.82
N GLN A 87 1.48 -16.93 8.94
CA GLN A 87 0.77 -15.72 8.51
C GLN A 87 0.93 -15.49 7.01
N PHE A 88 -0.15 -15.15 6.32
CA PHE A 88 -0.10 -14.72 4.93
C PHE A 88 0.68 -13.41 4.83
N ASN A 89 1.68 -13.38 3.95
CA ASN A 89 2.45 -12.19 3.69
C ASN A 89 3.21 -12.32 2.37
N ALA A 90 3.46 -11.20 1.71
CA ALA A 90 4.39 -11.07 0.60
C ALA A 90 5.19 -9.77 0.78
N MET A 91 6.34 -9.69 0.13
CA MET A 91 7.15 -8.48 0.19
C MET A 91 8.04 -8.33 -1.04
N CYS A 92 8.02 -7.13 -1.60
CA CYS A 92 8.95 -6.64 -2.60
C CYS A 92 10.07 -5.85 -1.92
N PHE A 93 11.32 -6.12 -2.27
CA PHE A 93 12.45 -5.36 -1.73
C PHE A 93 12.96 -4.33 -2.72
N LYS A 94 13.58 -3.25 -2.22
CA LYS A 94 14.35 -2.34 -3.07
C LYS A 94 15.44 -3.12 -3.82
N PRO A 95 15.62 -2.90 -5.14
CA PRO A 95 16.64 -3.61 -5.90
C PRO A 95 18.05 -3.51 -5.32
N GLU A 96 18.80 -4.60 -5.39
CA GLU A 96 20.23 -4.67 -5.05
C GLU A 96 20.96 -5.40 -6.18
N ASP A 97 22.12 -4.90 -6.59
CA ASP A 97 22.93 -5.45 -7.70
C ASP A 97 22.16 -5.63 -9.01
N GLY A 98 21.27 -4.68 -9.32
CA GLY A 98 20.48 -4.69 -10.56
C GLY A 98 19.43 -5.81 -10.63
N ARG A 99 18.98 -6.34 -9.48
CA ARG A 99 17.90 -7.34 -9.39
C ARG A 99 16.85 -6.93 -8.38
N LEU A 100 15.60 -7.23 -8.69
CA LEU A 100 14.47 -7.14 -7.78
C LEU A 100 14.28 -8.47 -7.04
N PHE A 101 13.77 -8.41 -5.81
CA PHE A 101 13.50 -9.59 -5.00
C PHE A 101 12.07 -9.51 -4.50
N VAL A 102 11.30 -10.59 -4.72
CA VAL A 102 9.96 -10.75 -4.15
C VAL A 102 9.95 -12.04 -3.33
N MET A 103 9.31 -11.99 -2.16
CA MET A 103 9.19 -13.14 -1.27
C MET A 103 7.76 -13.38 -0.85
N PHE A 104 7.41 -14.65 -0.72
CA PHE A 104 6.10 -15.10 -0.27
C PHE A 104 6.22 -15.90 1.02
N ALA A 105 5.25 -15.74 1.92
CA ALA A 105 5.04 -16.67 3.01
C ALA A 105 4.58 -18.02 2.46
N SER A 106 5.07 -19.13 3.03
CA SER A 106 4.64 -20.48 2.66
C SER A 106 3.13 -20.66 2.75
N SER A 107 2.48 -20.12 3.79
CA SER A 107 1.03 -20.21 3.97
C SER A 107 0.25 -19.55 2.83
N LEU A 108 0.78 -18.47 2.24
CA LEU A 108 0.15 -17.75 1.15
C LEU A 108 0.17 -18.59 -0.13
N LEU A 109 1.33 -19.17 -0.49
CA LEU A 109 1.47 -20.04 -1.67
C LEU A 109 0.57 -21.28 -1.60
N GLU A 110 0.37 -21.84 -0.40
CA GLU A 110 -0.47 -23.03 -0.21
C GLU A 110 -1.98 -22.73 -0.17
N SER A 111 -2.37 -21.46 0.05
CA SER A 111 -3.76 -21.10 0.33
C SER A 111 -4.42 -20.26 -0.76
N PHE A 112 -3.64 -19.70 -1.67
CA PHE A 112 -4.10 -18.79 -2.72
C PHE A 112 -4.11 -19.51 -4.07
N SER A 113 -5.17 -19.32 -4.83
CA SER A 113 -5.31 -19.74 -6.23
C SER A 113 -4.40 -18.90 -7.14
N HIS A 114 -4.18 -19.34 -8.38
CA HIS A 114 -3.32 -18.62 -9.33
C HIS A 114 -3.76 -17.18 -9.57
N GLU A 115 -5.07 -16.91 -9.67
CA GLU A 115 -5.58 -15.53 -9.85
C GLU A 115 -5.33 -14.64 -8.64
N GLU A 116 -5.45 -15.21 -7.44
CA GLU A 116 -5.16 -14.51 -6.18
C GLU A 116 -3.65 -14.26 -6.03
N LEU A 117 -2.81 -15.22 -6.42
CA LEU A 117 -1.36 -15.07 -6.44
C LEU A 117 -0.90 -14.04 -7.47
N ARG A 118 -1.57 -13.97 -8.63
CA ARG A 118 -1.34 -12.94 -9.65
C ARG A 118 -1.65 -11.55 -9.12
N PHE A 119 -2.68 -11.41 -8.29
CA PHE A 119 -3.01 -10.14 -7.64
C PHE A 119 -1.89 -9.72 -6.67
N VAL A 120 -1.47 -10.65 -5.79
CA VAL A 120 -0.38 -10.39 -4.83
C VAL A 120 0.92 -10.05 -5.56
N MET A 121 1.29 -10.80 -6.60
CA MET A 121 2.48 -10.52 -7.40
C MET A 121 2.42 -9.13 -8.04
N GLY A 122 1.33 -8.80 -8.73
CA GLY A 122 1.17 -7.49 -9.36
C GLY A 122 1.17 -6.34 -8.35
N HIS A 123 0.60 -6.54 -7.16
CA HIS A 123 0.64 -5.59 -6.05
C HIS A 123 2.08 -5.32 -5.57
N GLU A 124 2.84 -6.36 -5.28
CA GLU A 124 4.25 -6.27 -4.88
C GLU A 124 5.12 -5.58 -5.94
N LEU A 125 4.91 -5.92 -7.22
CA LEU A 125 5.60 -5.25 -8.33
C LEU A 125 5.15 -3.79 -8.49
N GLY A 126 3.89 -3.48 -8.20
CA GLY A 126 3.36 -2.12 -8.14
C GLY A 126 4.16 -1.22 -7.20
N HIS A 127 4.48 -1.70 -5.99
CA HIS A 127 5.32 -0.94 -5.05
C HIS A 127 6.70 -0.59 -5.60
N HIS A 128 7.30 -1.48 -6.40
CA HIS A 128 8.55 -1.19 -7.06
C HIS A 128 8.38 -0.18 -8.21
N ILE A 129 7.38 -0.35 -9.06
CA ILE A 129 7.14 0.46 -10.26
C ILE A 129 6.80 1.91 -9.93
N TYR A 130 6.04 2.13 -8.86
CA TYR A 130 5.67 3.47 -8.41
C TYR A 130 6.71 4.10 -7.46
N GLY A 131 7.81 3.38 -7.16
CA GLY A 131 8.89 3.90 -6.33
C GLY A 131 8.50 4.06 -4.86
N HIS A 132 7.56 3.28 -4.34
CA HIS A 132 7.08 3.42 -2.95
C HIS A 132 8.22 3.22 -1.93
N HIS A 133 9.26 2.44 -2.28
CA HIS A 133 10.45 2.26 -1.44
C HIS A 133 11.35 3.50 -1.32
N ASP A 134 11.13 4.54 -2.12
CA ASP A 134 11.97 5.75 -2.10
C ASP A 134 11.65 6.71 -0.95
N ILE A 135 10.49 6.55 -0.32
CA ILE A 135 10.14 7.22 0.93
C ILE A 135 10.32 6.20 2.06
N PRO A 136 11.38 6.30 2.87
CA PRO A 136 11.72 5.30 3.88
C PRO A 136 10.86 5.46 5.15
N ILE A 137 9.54 5.24 5.02
CA ILE A 137 8.55 5.54 6.06
C ILE A 137 8.88 4.90 7.42
N GLY A 138 9.37 3.66 7.44
CA GLY A 138 9.77 2.98 8.68
C GLY A 138 10.92 3.69 9.42
N TYR A 139 11.88 4.28 8.70
CA TYR A 139 12.95 5.07 9.31
C TYR A 139 12.49 6.46 9.72
N LEU A 140 11.54 7.03 8.99
CA LEU A 140 10.98 8.34 9.30
C LEU A 140 10.11 8.28 10.55
N LEU A 141 9.24 7.29 10.67
CA LEU A 141 8.31 7.15 11.80
C LEU A 141 8.94 6.46 13.02
N GLY A 142 9.84 5.50 12.80
CA GLY A 142 10.45 4.67 13.84
C GLY A 142 11.87 5.09 14.24
N GLY A 143 12.43 6.13 13.62
CA GLY A 143 13.77 6.62 13.94
C GLY A 143 13.86 7.42 15.23
N ASP A 144 15.09 7.70 15.68
CA ASP A 144 15.36 8.46 16.92
C ASP A 144 14.77 9.88 16.87
N ALA A 145 14.84 10.52 15.70
CA ALA A 145 14.25 11.84 15.46
C ALA A 145 12.84 11.64 14.90
N LYS A 146 11.84 11.81 15.76
CA LYS A 146 10.43 11.72 15.35
C LYS A 146 10.09 12.87 14.40
N PRO A 147 9.32 12.61 13.33
CA PRO A 147 8.88 13.65 12.42
C PRO A 147 7.87 14.54 13.15
N ASP A 148 7.72 15.77 12.68
CA ASP A 148 6.66 16.62 13.19
C ASP A 148 5.27 15.99 12.89
N PRO A 149 4.24 16.32 13.68
CA PRO A 149 2.93 15.67 13.53
C PRO A 149 2.30 15.84 12.14
N ARG A 150 2.58 16.94 11.43
CA ARG A 150 2.04 17.15 10.08
C ARG A 150 2.72 16.23 9.09
N LEU A 151 4.05 16.15 9.12
CA LEU A 151 4.79 15.19 8.28
C LEU A 151 4.36 13.76 8.58
N ALA A 152 4.16 13.40 9.86
CA ALA A 152 3.68 12.08 10.24
C ALA A 152 2.33 11.76 9.57
N LEU A 153 1.34 12.65 9.68
CA LEU A 153 0.02 12.47 9.07
C LEU A 153 0.10 12.40 7.53
N GLU A 154 0.93 13.23 6.91
CA GLU A 154 1.16 13.19 5.45
C GLU A 154 1.81 11.88 5.00
N LEU A 155 2.75 11.32 5.78
CA LEU A 155 3.37 10.01 5.52
C LEU A 155 2.36 8.87 5.63
N PHE A 156 1.49 8.86 6.64
CA PHE A 156 0.46 7.84 6.79
C PHE A 156 -0.60 7.94 5.69
N ALA A 157 -1.04 9.15 5.34
CA ALA A 157 -1.95 9.36 4.22
C ALA A 157 -1.34 8.85 2.91
N TRP A 158 -0.10 9.24 2.60
CA TRP A 158 0.60 8.75 1.42
C TRP A 158 0.74 7.22 1.42
N SER A 159 1.11 6.61 2.54
CA SER A 159 1.22 5.14 2.67
C SER A 159 -0.09 4.45 2.29
N ARG A 160 -1.24 4.99 2.71
CA ARG A 160 -2.55 4.45 2.35
C ARG A 160 -2.86 4.59 0.86
N TYR A 161 -2.56 5.73 0.24
CA TYR A 161 -2.73 5.89 -1.21
C TYR A 161 -1.75 5.03 -2.03
N ALA A 162 -0.53 4.80 -1.52
CA ALA A 162 0.44 3.91 -2.13
C ALA A 162 -0.09 2.46 -2.21
N GLU A 163 -0.80 1.99 -1.18
CA GLU A 163 -1.51 0.71 -1.22
C GLU A 163 -2.58 0.68 -2.32
N ILE A 164 -3.34 1.77 -2.53
CA ILE A 164 -4.34 1.83 -3.61
C ILE A 164 -3.68 1.76 -4.99
N SER A 165 -2.54 2.44 -5.19
CA SER A 165 -1.78 2.31 -6.43
C SER A 165 -1.28 0.88 -6.65
N ALA A 166 -0.73 0.24 -5.62
CA ALA A 166 -0.28 -1.14 -5.69
C ALA A 166 -1.44 -2.10 -5.96
N ASP A 167 -2.60 -1.91 -5.33
CA ASP A 167 -3.83 -2.65 -5.60
C ASP A 167 -4.26 -2.56 -7.05
N ARG A 168 -4.25 -1.36 -7.63
CA ARG A 168 -4.57 -1.18 -9.06
C ARG A 168 -3.59 -1.92 -9.96
N ALA A 169 -2.30 -1.95 -9.63
CA ALA A 169 -1.32 -2.75 -10.37
C ALA A 169 -1.62 -4.25 -10.27
N GLY A 170 -1.93 -4.75 -9.07
CA GLY A 170 -2.37 -6.14 -8.86
C GLY A 170 -3.63 -6.47 -9.66
N ALA A 171 -4.67 -5.63 -9.57
CA ALA A 171 -5.92 -5.83 -10.29
C ALA A 171 -5.76 -5.77 -11.81
N TYR A 172 -4.87 -4.89 -12.31
CA TYR A 172 -4.54 -4.83 -13.73
C TYR A 172 -3.84 -6.11 -14.24
N CYS A 173 -3.04 -6.76 -13.40
CA CYS A 173 -2.46 -8.07 -13.71
C CYS A 173 -3.52 -9.17 -13.71
N THR A 174 -4.37 -9.22 -12.69
CA THR A 174 -5.35 -10.31 -12.50
C THR A 174 -6.57 -10.21 -13.42
N LYS A 175 -7.12 -9.01 -13.64
CA LYS A 175 -8.33 -8.76 -14.44
C LYS A 175 -9.58 -9.56 -13.98
N ASP A 176 -9.65 -9.87 -12.69
CA ASP A 176 -10.76 -10.56 -12.06
C ASP A 176 -11.03 -9.97 -10.67
N LEU A 177 -12.07 -9.12 -10.57
CA LEU A 177 -12.41 -8.41 -9.33
C LEU A 177 -12.76 -9.37 -8.19
N ASP A 178 -13.39 -10.52 -8.48
CA ASP A 178 -13.75 -11.51 -7.47
C ASP A 178 -12.51 -12.12 -6.82
N SER A 179 -11.50 -12.52 -7.60
CA SER A 179 -10.24 -13.05 -7.04
C SER A 179 -9.44 -11.97 -6.30
N VAL A 180 -9.47 -10.73 -6.77
CA VAL A 180 -8.87 -9.59 -6.05
C VAL A 180 -9.52 -9.40 -4.67
N ALA A 181 -10.85 -9.33 -4.64
CA ALA A 181 -11.59 -9.15 -3.39
C ALA A 181 -11.40 -10.34 -2.44
N ARG A 182 -11.44 -11.56 -2.97
CA ARG A 182 -11.19 -12.78 -2.20
C ARG A 182 -9.77 -12.81 -1.63
N SER A 183 -8.75 -12.34 -2.37
CA SER A 183 -7.38 -12.20 -1.87
C SER A 183 -7.31 -11.28 -0.65
N LEU A 184 -7.92 -10.10 -0.73
CA LEU A 184 -7.95 -9.13 0.38
C LEU A 184 -8.75 -9.67 1.58
N PHE A 185 -9.84 -10.40 1.35
CA PHE A 185 -10.58 -11.10 2.41
C PHE A 185 -9.71 -12.16 3.11
N LYS A 186 -8.97 -12.99 2.35
CA LYS A 186 -8.07 -14.00 2.93
C LYS A 186 -6.95 -13.33 3.73
N LEU A 187 -6.35 -12.26 3.22
CA LEU A 187 -5.32 -11.49 3.93
C LEU A 187 -5.84 -10.90 5.26
N ALA A 188 -7.06 -10.36 5.26
CA ALA A 188 -7.67 -9.76 6.44
C ALA A 188 -8.08 -10.78 7.51
N SER A 189 -8.59 -11.95 7.08
CA SER A 189 -9.22 -12.93 7.97
C SER A 189 -8.34 -14.13 8.31
N GLY A 190 -7.33 -14.44 7.50
CA GLY A 190 -6.57 -15.70 7.57
C GLY A 190 -7.37 -16.92 7.08
N LEU A 191 -8.62 -16.74 6.62
CA LEU A 191 -9.47 -17.84 6.19
C LEU A 191 -9.16 -18.26 4.75
N THR A 192 -9.31 -19.54 4.46
CA THR A 192 -9.01 -20.11 3.12
C THR A 192 -10.25 -20.60 2.37
N GLY A 193 -11.45 -20.35 2.92
CA GLY A 193 -12.73 -20.77 2.33
C GLY A 193 -13.25 -22.14 2.76
N LYS A 194 -12.56 -22.84 3.69
CA LYS A 194 -12.99 -24.15 4.20
C LYS A 194 -14.17 -24.09 5.18
N THR A 195 -14.30 -22.98 5.92
CA THR A 195 -15.28 -22.82 7.00
C THR A 195 -16.38 -21.82 6.67
N ILE A 196 -16.06 -20.81 5.87
CA ILE A 196 -16.94 -19.69 5.55
C ILE A 196 -16.90 -19.47 4.03
N SER A 197 -18.07 -19.25 3.45
CA SER A 197 -18.21 -18.84 2.06
C SER A 197 -18.01 -17.32 1.95
N PHE A 198 -17.09 -16.90 1.09
CA PHE A 198 -16.91 -15.49 0.77
C PHE A 198 -18.09 -14.97 -0.05
N ASN A 199 -18.60 -13.79 0.31
CA ASN A 199 -19.59 -13.04 -0.45
C ASN A 199 -19.07 -11.59 -0.58
N LEU A 200 -18.94 -11.12 -1.83
CA LEU A 200 -18.39 -9.81 -2.14
C LEU A 200 -19.28 -8.67 -1.61
N ASP A 201 -20.59 -8.75 -1.82
CA ASP A 201 -21.53 -7.71 -1.42
C ASP A 201 -21.57 -7.58 0.10
N ASP A 202 -21.62 -8.71 0.83
CA ASP A 202 -21.57 -8.70 2.30
C ASP A 202 -20.26 -8.13 2.85
N PHE A 203 -19.13 -8.39 2.17
CA PHE A 203 -17.85 -7.83 2.56
C PHE A 203 -17.79 -6.32 2.33
N LEU A 204 -18.38 -5.84 1.22
CA LEU A 204 -18.43 -4.41 0.89
C LEU A 204 -19.41 -3.62 1.76
N HIS A 205 -20.53 -4.23 2.18
CA HIS A 205 -21.50 -3.61 3.08
C HIS A 205 -20.87 -3.19 4.42
N GLN A 206 -19.76 -3.81 4.85
CA GLN A 206 -19.04 -3.38 6.06
C GLN A 206 -18.58 -1.92 5.98
N ILE A 207 -18.22 -1.42 4.79
CA ILE A 207 -17.88 0.00 4.61
C ILE A 207 -19.11 0.88 4.66
N ASP A 208 -20.24 0.43 4.13
CA ASP A 208 -21.49 1.20 4.21
C ASP A 208 -21.92 1.37 5.68
N ASP A 209 -21.79 0.32 6.49
CA ASP A 209 -22.05 0.39 7.94
C ASP A 209 -21.13 1.39 8.65
N MET A 210 -19.83 1.43 8.30
CA MET A 210 -18.89 2.42 8.83
C MET A 210 -19.27 3.85 8.40
N GLN A 211 -19.64 4.05 7.13
CA GLN A 211 -20.06 5.35 6.61
C GLN A 211 -21.31 5.86 7.32
N VAL A 212 -22.27 4.99 7.65
CA VAL A 212 -23.46 5.33 8.42
C VAL A 212 -23.10 5.75 9.85
N ALA A 213 -22.19 5.03 10.50
CA ALA A 213 -21.75 5.37 11.85
C ALA A 213 -21.00 6.72 11.91
N ASP A 214 -20.16 7.00 10.91
CA ASP A 214 -19.37 8.24 10.83
C ASP A 214 -20.15 9.45 10.28
N ALA A 215 -21.39 9.25 9.80
CA ALA A 215 -22.23 10.31 9.26
C ALA A 215 -22.77 11.27 10.33
N GLU A 216 -22.63 10.95 11.62
CA GLU A 216 -23.08 11.84 12.69
C GLU A 216 -22.21 13.13 12.75
N PRO A 217 -22.83 14.32 12.83
CA PRO A 217 -22.10 15.58 12.88
C PRO A 217 -21.09 15.62 14.02
N GLY A 218 -19.82 15.48 13.65
CA GLY A 218 -18.70 15.65 14.55
C GLY A 218 -18.03 14.38 15.06
N ILE A 219 -18.44 13.23 14.52
CA ILE A 219 -17.63 12.02 14.55
C ILE A 219 -16.56 12.19 13.48
N SER A 220 -15.30 12.01 13.87
CA SER A 220 -14.17 11.87 12.95
C SER A 220 -13.70 10.43 13.02
N ALA A 221 -13.07 9.95 11.95
CA ALA A 221 -12.34 8.69 11.98
C ALA A 221 -11.53 8.56 13.29
N PRO A 222 -11.59 7.41 13.98
CA PRO A 222 -10.79 7.13 15.16
C PRO A 222 -9.32 7.52 14.96
N LYS A 223 -8.67 7.99 16.04
CA LYS A 223 -7.30 8.51 15.95
C LYS A 223 -6.33 7.42 15.49
N GLU A 224 -6.58 6.19 15.90
CA GLU A 224 -5.80 5.00 15.56
C GLU A 224 -5.74 4.79 14.04
N ASP A 225 -6.84 5.08 13.34
CA ASP A 225 -6.98 4.86 11.90
C ASP A 225 -6.11 5.83 11.09
N TRP A 226 -5.91 7.05 11.60
CA TRP A 226 -5.05 8.05 10.96
C TRP A 226 -3.59 7.59 10.86
N PHE A 227 -3.15 6.79 11.84
CA PHE A 227 -1.80 6.26 11.96
C PHE A 227 -1.68 4.81 11.46
N SER A 228 -2.68 4.30 10.72
CA SER A 228 -2.54 3.05 9.98
C SER A 228 -1.77 3.28 8.68
N THR A 229 -0.77 2.42 8.42
CA THR A 229 -0.01 2.42 7.16
C THR A 229 -0.77 1.79 6.01
N HIS A 230 -1.78 0.96 6.29
CA HIS A 230 -2.60 0.27 5.30
C HIS A 230 -4.06 0.67 5.45
N PRO A 231 -4.80 0.89 4.36
CA PRO A 231 -6.24 1.06 4.43
C PRO A 231 -6.94 -0.24 4.85
N PHE A 232 -8.15 -0.13 5.39
CA PHE A 232 -8.96 -1.30 5.72
C PHE A 232 -9.22 -2.16 4.47
N SER A 233 -9.15 -3.48 4.61
CA SER A 233 -9.35 -4.39 3.47
C SER A 233 -10.69 -4.21 2.76
N PRO A 234 -11.85 -4.05 3.45
CA PRO A 234 -13.11 -3.76 2.77
C PRO A 234 -13.09 -2.43 1.98
N LEU A 235 -12.37 -1.43 2.49
CA LEU A 235 -12.20 -0.13 1.83
C LEU A 235 -11.39 -0.29 0.54
N ARG A 236 -10.27 -1.04 0.60
CA ARG A 236 -9.46 -1.38 -0.58
C ARG A 236 -10.27 -2.08 -1.66
N VAL A 237 -11.14 -3.03 -1.28
CA VAL A 237 -12.03 -3.69 -2.25
C VAL A 237 -13.02 -2.70 -2.87
N LYS A 238 -13.60 -1.78 -2.09
CA LYS A 238 -14.51 -0.75 -2.63
C LYS A 238 -13.80 0.21 -3.59
N ALA A 239 -12.57 0.60 -3.28
CA ALA A 239 -11.73 1.39 -4.18
C ALA A 239 -11.38 0.64 -5.47
N LEU A 240 -11.12 -0.67 -5.38
CA LEU A 240 -10.88 -1.55 -6.53
C LEU A 240 -12.14 -1.76 -7.39
N LYS A 241 -13.32 -1.82 -6.77
CA LYS A 241 -14.60 -1.83 -7.50
C LYS A 241 -14.79 -0.55 -8.31
N LEU A 242 -14.52 0.63 -7.73
CA LEU A 242 -14.53 1.89 -8.47
C LEU A 242 -13.53 1.88 -9.63
N PHE A 243 -12.33 1.31 -9.42
CA PHE A 243 -11.32 1.18 -10.46
C PHE A 243 -11.77 0.25 -11.60
N ASP A 244 -12.36 -0.90 -11.28
CA ASP A 244 -12.93 -1.85 -12.24
C ASP A 244 -14.08 -1.24 -13.06
N GLU A 245 -14.87 -0.35 -12.45
CA GLU A 245 -15.96 0.38 -13.09
C GLU A 245 -15.50 1.63 -13.87
N SER A 246 -14.21 1.96 -13.83
CA SER A 246 -13.65 3.17 -14.45
C SER A 246 -13.22 2.97 -15.91
N VAL A 247 -12.92 4.09 -16.58
CA VAL A 247 -12.30 4.14 -17.93
C VAL A 247 -11.00 3.36 -18.05
N HIS A 248 -10.36 3.01 -16.93
CA HIS A 248 -9.13 2.21 -16.95
C HIS A 248 -9.38 0.74 -17.28
N VAL A 249 -10.56 0.21 -16.96
CA VAL A 249 -10.90 -1.20 -17.19
C VAL A 249 -12.02 -1.34 -18.21
N ARG A 250 -13.02 -0.45 -18.16
CA ARG A 250 -14.20 -0.47 -19.03
C ARG A 250 -14.21 0.75 -19.94
N GLY A 251 -14.38 0.56 -21.25
CA GLY A 251 -14.30 1.66 -22.23
C GLY A 251 -15.35 2.77 -22.06
N ASP A 252 -16.50 2.42 -21.47
CA ASP A 252 -17.62 3.30 -21.11
C ASP A 252 -17.69 3.59 -19.60
N GLY A 253 -16.63 3.27 -18.87
CA GLY A 253 -16.58 3.40 -17.41
C GLY A 253 -16.50 4.83 -16.90
N MET A 254 -16.54 4.96 -15.59
CA MET A 254 -16.39 6.22 -14.84
C MET A 254 -15.10 6.96 -15.22
N ALA A 255 -15.19 8.28 -15.43
CA ALA A 255 -14.03 9.09 -15.78
C ALA A 255 -12.97 9.07 -14.66
N LYS A 256 -11.69 9.22 -15.03
CA LYS A 256 -10.58 9.23 -14.07
C LYS A 256 -10.81 10.22 -12.92
N ALA A 257 -11.31 11.43 -13.21
CA ALA A 257 -11.56 12.43 -12.17
C ALA A 257 -12.58 11.94 -11.12
N ASP A 258 -13.67 11.32 -11.57
CA ASP A 258 -14.71 10.79 -10.69
C ASP A 258 -14.20 9.60 -9.87
N LEU A 259 -13.36 8.74 -10.48
CA LEU A 259 -12.67 7.65 -9.78
C LEU A 259 -11.82 8.19 -8.63
N GLU A 260 -10.97 9.20 -8.89
CA GLU A 260 -10.09 9.74 -7.85
C GLU A 260 -10.89 10.46 -6.76
N ILE A 261 -11.97 11.17 -7.09
CA ILE A 261 -12.91 11.74 -6.10
C ILE A 261 -13.53 10.64 -5.23
N GLY A 262 -13.98 9.54 -5.85
CA GLY A 262 -14.55 8.40 -5.13
C GLY A 262 -13.55 7.74 -4.18
N VAL A 263 -12.32 7.50 -4.64
CA VAL A 263 -11.24 6.96 -3.80
C VAL A 263 -10.89 7.91 -2.66
N GLN A 264 -10.78 9.22 -2.92
CA GLN A 264 -10.53 10.21 -1.88
C GLN A 264 -11.66 10.24 -0.84
N SER A 265 -12.93 10.14 -1.28
CA SER A 265 -14.07 10.07 -0.37
C SER A 265 -14.02 8.83 0.53
N LEU A 266 -13.57 7.68 0.01
CA LEU A 266 -13.38 6.47 0.81
C LEU A 266 -12.24 6.66 1.82
N MET A 267 -11.10 7.21 1.39
CA MET A 267 -9.95 7.49 2.27
C MET A 267 -10.29 8.47 3.39
N GLY A 268 -11.28 9.34 3.18
CA GLY A 268 -11.84 10.24 4.21
C GLY A 268 -12.27 9.52 5.49
N LEU A 269 -12.66 8.24 5.41
CA LEU A 269 -12.99 7.41 6.58
C LEU A 269 -11.78 7.07 7.46
N MET A 270 -10.57 7.34 6.99
CA MET A 270 -9.32 7.12 7.72
C MET A 270 -8.50 8.40 7.87
N GLU A 271 -9.07 9.54 7.46
CA GLU A 271 -8.42 10.83 7.52
C GLU A 271 -9.02 11.71 8.63
N PRO A 272 -8.20 12.55 9.25
CA PRO A 272 -8.71 13.52 10.20
C PRO A 272 -9.61 14.55 9.52
N SER A 273 -10.87 14.65 9.96
CA SER A 273 -11.77 15.74 9.56
C SER A 273 -11.47 17.08 10.26
N TYR A 274 -10.38 17.19 11.02
CA TYR A 274 -10.17 18.33 11.94
C TYR A 274 -9.86 19.66 11.25
N ILE A 275 -9.48 19.68 9.97
CA ILE A 275 -9.18 20.94 9.28
C ILE A 275 -10.46 21.76 9.15
N GLU A 276 -11.56 21.12 8.73
CA GLU A 276 -12.86 21.75 8.50
C GLU A 276 -13.87 21.49 9.63
N GLY A 277 -13.64 20.45 10.42
CA GLY A 277 -14.52 20.01 11.50
C GLY A 277 -14.74 21.10 12.55
N LYS A 278 -16.00 21.33 12.92
CA LYS A 278 -16.38 22.33 13.94
C LYS A 278 -16.46 21.76 15.37
N THR A 279 -16.09 20.49 15.55
CA THR A 279 -16.12 19.80 16.86
C THR A 279 -15.07 20.34 17.81
N GLU A 280 -15.29 20.11 19.10
CA GLU A 280 -14.27 20.42 20.12
C GLU A 280 -13.00 19.61 19.87
N ALA A 281 -13.09 18.33 19.52
CA ALA A 281 -11.94 17.50 19.14
C ALA A 281 -11.14 18.10 17.96
N ALA A 282 -11.82 18.54 16.90
CA ALA A 282 -11.18 19.20 15.76
C ALA A 282 -10.52 20.52 16.14
N LYS A 283 -11.18 21.34 16.99
CA LYS A 283 -10.61 22.58 17.53
C LYS A 283 -9.38 22.31 18.39
N PHE A 284 -9.41 21.31 19.28
CA PHE A 284 -8.26 20.92 20.09
C PHE A 284 -7.13 20.39 19.24
N MET A 285 -7.43 19.60 18.20
CA MET A 285 -6.41 19.07 17.31
C MET A 285 -5.71 20.18 16.52
N ARG A 286 -6.47 21.13 15.95
CA ARG A 286 -5.88 22.33 15.31
C ARG A 286 -5.00 23.14 16.28
N ARG A 287 -5.47 23.34 17.51
CA ARG A 287 -4.71 24.04 18.56
C ARG A 287 -3.45 23.29 18.97
N LEU A 288 -3.51 21.96 19.08
CA LEU A 288 -2.35 21.13 19.41
C LEU A 288 -1.33 21.19 18.28
N LEU A 289 -1.74 21.00 17.02
CA LEU A 289 -0.83 21.10 15.87
C LEU A 289 -0.17 22.47 15.78
N TYR A 290 -0.93 23.54 16.03
CA TYR A 290 -0.42 24.90 16.09
C TYR A 290 0.60 25.08 17.22
N ALA A 291 0.27 24.65 18.45
CA ALA A 291 1.16 24.72 19.60
C ALA A 291 2.43 23.87 19.42
N SER A 292 2.30 22.66 18.86
CA SER A 292 3.44 21.80 18.52
C SER A 292 4.35 22.45 17.49
N SER A 293 3.78 23.13 16.49
CA SER A 293 4.57 23.86 15.49
C SER A 293 5.38 24.99 16.13
N ILE A 294 4.78 25.73 17.07
CA ILE A 294 5.48 26.78 17.84
C ILE A 294 6.59 26.16 18.70
N ALA A 295 6.29 25.09 19.44
CA ALA A 295 7.28 24.45 20.31
C ALA A 295 8.48 23.88 19.53
N ILE A 296 8.26 23.37 18.32
CA ILE A 296 9.35 22.92 17.45
C ILE A 296 10.18 24.09 16.91
N ALA A 297 9.51 25.18 16.51
CA ALA A 297 10.19 26.39 16.05
C ALA A 297 11.07 26.99 17.15
N ASP A 298 10.59 26.98 18.41
CA ASP A 298 11.31 27.48 19.59
C ASP A 298 12.42 26.53 20.06
N ALA A 299 12.31 25.22 19.78
CA ALA A 299 13.34 24.23 20.08
C ALA A 299 14.50 24.20 19.07
N SER A 300 14.46 25.05 18.05
CA SER A 300 15.46 25.14 16.99
C SER A 300 16.51 26.25 17.22
N ASP A 301 16.46 26.94 18.37
CA ASP A 301 17.48 27.86 18.91
C ASP A 301 18.36 27.17 19.98
#